data_AF-A0A2U1KFP1-F1
#
_entry.id   AF-A0A2U1KFP1-F1
#
_cell.length_a   1.000
_cell.length_b   1.000
_cell.length_c   1.000
_cell.angle_alpha   90.00
_cell.angle_beta   90.00
_cell.angle_gamma   90.00
#
_symmetry.space_group_name_H-M   'P 1'
#
loop_
_entity.id
_entity.type
_entity.pdbx_description
1 polymer ?
#
loop_
_entity_poly.entity_id
_entity_poly.type
_entity_poly.pdbx_seq_one_letter_code
_entity_poly.pdbx_strand_id
1 'polypeptide(L)'
;MEGGCLGDVAEEQNNEFIKMVFSWSLDDIFNQDLYKNQVENIPLTFVCEEHYFDSFVYPLLEETRAELASSMEIMYRAPFAEILSFNESKCGENMVFDVSVGPWKNPFSERGKDAYQTVPGDLLVLVDGKPESISDLRRVGRTWALSSVKSNEDDSTSLTIKVKASKPIEFQEGMFAVFLMNITTQKRIWNSLHIHRNLNIIKEVLYSHSALKENCNICSFGYDSILSQRYDQHLLVNLNESQRAAIMVVLCKTQCCHGSSVEQIWGPPGTGKTMTLNVVLFGTKERLNVSTDIEEIFLEHRVKRLVECLGPVTGWKHCIRSMIDMLENCVSEYYIFVENELLKKKQQEVKSFIEFMRDRFNCCALPLRRCIITFCTHISRSFIGEYNFQNMISLLDNLSSLESLLFQENVVSEELQDLFTSEPMQDDSNLLTSSLSHLS
;
A
#
# COMPACT_ATOMS: atom_id res chain seq x y z
N MET A 1 -11.11 9.48 24.35
CA MET A 1 -10.34 10.73 24.11
C MET A 1 -8.85 10.50 24.38
N GLU A 2 -8.24 9.43 23.84
CA GLU A 2 -6.82 9.09 24.10
C GLU A 2 -5.95 9.10 22.82
N GLY A 3 -6.51 9.46 21.66
CA GLY A 3 -5.81 9.41 20.37
C GLY A 3 -4.85 10.57 20.09
N GLY A 4 -4.89 11.67 20.84
CA GLY A 4 -4.07 12.86 20.59
C GLY A 4 -2.62 12.73 21.08
N CYS A 5 -2.42 12.24 22.30
CA CYS A 5 -1.12 12.29 22.98
C CYS A 5 -0.02 11.42 22.33
N LEU A 6 -0.40 10.31 21.67
CA LEU A 6 0.56 9.40 21.03
C LEU A 6 1.06 9.91 19.68
N GLY A 7 0.25 10.69 18.97
CA GLY A 7 0.65 11.33 17.71
C GLY A 7 1.75 12.36 17.96
N ASP A 8 1.54 13.20 18.96
CA ASP A 8 2.47 14.28 19.33
C ASP A 8 3.85 13.73 19.76
N VAL A 9 3.86 12.66 20.57
CA VAL A 9 5.12 11.99 21.00
C VAL A 9 5.84 11.34 19.82
N ALA A 10 5.10 10.75 18.87
CA ALA A 10 5.70 10.18 17.67
C ALA A 10 6.31 11.24 16.76
N GLU A 11 5.67 12.41 16.66
CA GLU A 11 6.22 13.53 15.91
C GLU A 11 7.47 14.10 16.58
N GLU A 12 7.49 14.20 17.91
CA GLU A 12 8.68 14.61 18.67
C GLU A 12 9.88 13.67 18.43
N GLN A 13 9.65 12.36 18.52
CA GLN A 13 10.69 11.35 18.28
C GLN A 13 11.17 11.33 16.82
N ASN A 14 10.26 11.52 15.86
CA ASN A 14 10.65 11.69 14.46
C ASN A 14 11.54 12.93 14.26
N ASN A 15 11.25 14.03 14.95
CA ASN A 15 12.05 15.25 14.90
C ASN A 15 13.43 15.04 15.53
N GLU A 16 13.52 14.28 16.62
CA GLU A 16 14.78 13.89 17.26
C GLU A 16 15.67 13.07 16.32
N PHE A 17 15.10 12.05 15.67
CA PHE A 17 15.85 11.25 14.68
C PHE A 17 16.37 12.10 13.51
N ILE A 18 15.52 12.97 12.93
CA ILE A 18 15.95 13.88 11.86
C ILE A 18 17.06 14.81 12.35
N LYS A 19 16.97 15.31 13.58
CA LYS A 19 18.00 16.16 14.17
C LYS A 19 19.34 15.43 14.29
N MET A 20 19.34 14.13 14.63
CA MET A 20 20.56 13.32 14.63
C MET A 20 21.15 13.21 13.23
N VAL A 21 20.34 12.89 12.21
CA VAL A 21 20.80 12.82 10.81
C VAL A 21 21.32 14.18 10.32
N PHE A 22 20.65 15.28 10.68
CA PHE A 22 21.05 16.64 10.29
C PHE A 22 22.28 17.16 11.03
N SER A 23 22.65 16.54 12.15
CA SER A 23 23.85 16.90 12.90
C SER A 23 25.13 16.44 12.22
N TRP A 24 25.06 15.47 11.30
CA TRP A 24 26.22 14.93 10.62
C TRP A 24 26.79 15.92 9.60
N SER A 25 28.09 16.19 9.71
CA SER A 25 28.85 16.82 8.65
C SER A 25 29.09 15.85 7.50
N LEU A 26 29.58 16.34 6.36
CA LEU A 26 30.04 15.44 5.28
C LEU A 26 31.12 14.49 5.78
N ASP A 27 32.04 14.97 6.61
CA ASP A 27 33.12 14.11 7.11
C ASP A 27 32.57 13.04 8.06
N ASP A 28 31.56 13.35 8.87
CA ASP A 28 30.85 12.36 9.68
C ASP A 28 30.12 11.32 8.80
N ILE A 29 29.41 11.77 7.76
CA ILE A 29 28.68 10.88 6.84
C ILE A 29 29.65 9.89 6.20
N PHE A 30 30.87 10.28 5.85
CA PHE A 30 31.87 9.38 5.24
C PHE A 30 32.83 8.72 6.24
N ASN A 31 32.68 8.97 7.53
CA ASN A 31 33.51 8.37 8.57
C ASN A 31 32.94 7.01 9.00
N GLN A 32 33.56 5.93 8.52
CA GLN A 32 33.21 4.56 8.91
C GLN A 32 33.47 4.26 10.39
N ASP A 33 34.26 5.08 11.08
CA ASP A 33 34.57 4.92 12.49
C ASP A 33 33.73 5.84 13.40
N LEU A 34 32.74 6.59 12.88
CA LEU A 34 31.96 7.58 13.64
C LEU A 34 31.34 7.00 14.93
N TYR A 35 30.77 5.80 14.83
CA TYR A 35 30.14 5.10 15.95
C TYR A 35 30.88 3.82 16.37
N LYS A 36 32.16 3.68 15.99
CA LYS A 36 32.94 2.45 16.22
C LYS A 36 32.94 1.96 17.67
N ASN A 37 32.96 2.89 18.62
CA ASN A 37 33.03 2.58 20.05
C ASN A 37 31.65 2.54 20.73
N GLN A 38 30.58 2.88 19.99
CA GLN A 38 29.21 2.93 20.48
C GLN A 38 28.35 1.79 19.91
N VAL A 39 28.72 1.26 18.74
CA VAL A 39 28.16 0.03 18.19
C VAL A 39 28.80 -1.16 18.87
N GLU A 40 28.15 -1.64 19.92
CA GLU A 40 28.54 -2.86 20.64
C GLU A 40 27.90 -4.12 20.02
N ASN A 41 28.46 -5.30 20.34
CA ASN A 41 27.84 -6.56 19.93
C ASN A 41 26.49 -6.73 20.64
N ILE A 42 25.42 -6.99 19.88
CA ILE A 42 24.10 -7.26 20.44
C ILE A 42 24.19 -8.51 21.34
N PRO A 43 23.87 -8.40 22.64
CA PRO A 43 24.00 -9.51 23.56
C PRO A 43 22.91 -10.57 23.32
N LEU A 44 23.19 -11.80 23.77
CA LEU A 44 22.21 -12.90 23.69
C LEU A 44 21.06 -12.73 24.71
N THR A 45 21.28 -11.96 25.77
CA THR A 45 20.31 -11.69 26.84
C THR A 45 20.39 -10.23 27.27
N PHE A 46 19.28 -9.71 27.77
CA PHE A 46 19.16 -8.31 28.19
C PHE A 46 18.84 -8.23 29.69
N VAL A 47 19.45 -7.27 30.39
CA VAL A 47 19.27 -7.08 31.84
C VAL A 47 17.93 -6.41 32.15
N CYS A 48 17.57 -5.41 31.34
CA CYS A 48 16.31 -4.70 31.40
C CYS A 48 15.81 -4.36 29.99
N GLU A 49 14.59 -3.85 29.88
CA GLU A 49 13.98 -3.41 28.62
C GLU A 49 14.71 -2.21 28.04
N GLU A 50 15.14 -1.27 28.88
CA GLU A 50 15.93 -0.10 28.44
C GLU A 50 17.23 -0.55 27.79
N HIS A 51 17.94 -1.52 28.40
CA HIS A 51 19.14 -2.11 27.82
C HIS A 51 18.86 -2.77 26.45
N TYR A 52 17.69 -3.37 26.24
CA TYR A 52 17.28 -3.88 24.94
C TYR A 52 17.13 -2.75 23.92
N PHE A 53 16.35 -1.72 24.21
CA PHE A 53 16.11 -0.63 23.26
C PHE A 53 17.40 0.14 22.94
N ASP A 54 18.19 0.47 23.97
CA ASP A 54 19.44 1.22 23.83
C ASP A 54 20.46 0.47 22.96
N SER A 55 20.49 -0.87 23.02
CA SER A 55 21.40 -1.70 22.23
C SER A 55 21.21 -1.54 20.72
N PHE A 56 20.03 -1.12 20.24
CA PHE A 56 19.73 -0.98 18.82
C PHE A 56 19.79 0.45 18.29
N VAL A 57 19.98 1.46 19.17
CA VAL A 57 20.04 2.87 18.77
C VAL A 57 21.23 3.16 17.85
N TYR A 58 22.44 2.82 18.28
CA TYR A 58 23.65 3.07 17.48
C TYR A 58 23.75 2.20 16.21
N PRO A 59 23.38 0.91 16.22
CA PRO A 59 23.25 0.13 14.99
C PRO A 59 22.32 0.78 13.96
N LEU A 60 21.17 1.33 14.38
CA LEU A 60 20.26 2.03 13.48
C LEU A 60 20.89 3.31 12.91
N LEU A 61 21.56 4.11 13.75
CA LEU A 61 22.24 5.33 13.32
C LEU A 61 23.38 5.03 12.34
N GLU A 62 24.17 4.00 12.59
CA GLU A 62 25.27 3.58 11.75
C GLU A 62 24.80 3.03 10.40
N GLU A 63 23.76 2.20 10.38
CA GLU A 63 23.13 1.73 9.14
C GLU A 63 22.58 2.89 8.31
N THR A 64 21.89 3.84 8.96
CA THR A 64 21.35 5.04 8.29
C THR A 64 22.47 5.91 7.71
N ARG A 65 23.57 6.10 8.46
CA ARG A 65 24.74 6.86 8.01
C ARG A 65 25.40 6.20 6.81
N ALA A 66 25.60 4.87 6.86
CA ALA A 66 26.21 4.11 5.78
C ALA A 66 25.35 4.12 4.50
N GLU A 67 24.03 3.97 4.64
CA GLU A 67 23.08 4.07 3.52
C GLU A 67 23.12 5.47 2.89
N LEU A 68 23.09 6.53 3.72
CA LEU A 68 23.18 7.91 3.25
C LEU A 68 24.49 8.18 2.51
N ALA A 69 25.62 7.69 3.02
CA ALA A 69 26.93 7.81 2.38
C ALA A 69 26.92 7.14 1.00
N SER A 70 26.41 5.91 0.91
CA SER A 70 26.27 5.17 -0.34
C SER A 70 25.41 5.92 -1.36
N SER A 71 24.26 6.45 -0.94
CA SER A 71 23.39 7.27 -1.79
C SER A 71 24.09 8.53 -2.30
N MET A 72 24.87 9.20 -1.44
CA MET A 72 25.64 10.38 -1.83
C MET A 72 26.78 10.08 -2.81
N GLU A 73 27.41 8.90 -2.74
CA GLU A 73 28.44 8.49 -3.71
C GLU A 73 27.88 8.34 -5.14
N ILE A 74 26.63 7.92 -5.27
CA ILE A 74 25.95 7.72 -6.56
C ILE A 74 24.95 8.82 -6.91
N MET A 75 25.00 9.98 -6.23
CA MET A 75 24.02 11.06 -6.38
C MET A 75 23.88 11.59 -7.82
N TYR A 76 24.92 11.46 -8.64
CA TYR A 76 24.88 11.84 -10.06
C TYR A 76 23.88 11.02 -10.90
N ARG A 77 23.46 9.86 -10.38
CA ARG A 77 22.42 9.00 -10.96
C ARG A 77 21.03 9.26 -10.38
N ALA A 78 20.95 10.05 -9.32
CA ALA A 78 19.70 10.25 -8.60
C ALA A 78 18.73 11.15 -9.38
N PRO A 79 17.41 11.01 -9.13
CA PRO A 79 16.43 11.98 -9.54
C PRO A 79 16.79 13.39 -9.04
N PHE A 80 16.67 14.38 -9.91
CA PHE A 80 16.93 15.78 -9.58
C PHE A 80 15.91 16.71 -10.23
N ALA A 81 15.69 17.86 -9.60
CA ALA A 81 14.84 18.92 -10.11
C ALA A 81 15.49 20.29 -9.88
N GLU A 82 15.22 21.24 -10.77
CA GLU A 82 15.63 22.63 -10.59
C GLU A 82 14.70 23.31 -9.58
N ILE A 83 15.26 24.11 -8.68
CA ILE A 83 14.48 24.87 -7.70
C ILE A 83 14.05 26.18 -8.36
N LEU A 84 12.74 26.37 -8.49
CA LEU A 84 12.13 27.54 -9.12
C LEU A 84 11.83 28.65 -8.11
N SER A 85 11.43 28.26 -6.90
CA SER A 85 11.17 29.19 -5.80
C SER A 85 11.53 28.54 -4.47
N PHE A 86 11.93 29.36 -3.49
CA PHE A 86 12.35 28.89 -2.19
C PHE A 86 12.04 29.98 -1.15
N ASN A 87 11.02 29.76 -0.34
CA ASN A 87 10.52 30.73 0.63
C ASN A 87 10.50 30.13 2.03
N GLU A 88 10.83 30.92 3.05
CA GLU A 88 10.68 30.47 4.44
C GLU A 88 9.19 30.28 4.77
N SER A 89 8.86 29.14 5.36
CA SER A 89 7.48 28.74 5.61
C SER A 89 6.90 29.49 6.80
N LYS A 90 5.61 29.85 6.72
CA LYS A 90 4.91 30.61 7.77
C LYS A 90 4.53 29.77 9.01
N CYS A 91 5.03 28.55 9.11
CA CYS A 91 4.62 27.57 10.13
C CYS A 91 5.23 27.83 11.53
N GLY A 92 6.09 28.84 11.69
CA GLY A 92 6.72 29.15 12.99
C GLY A 92 7.81 28.16 13.45
N GLU A 93 8.09 27.14 12.65
CA GLU A 93 9.25 26.26 12.81
C GLU A 93 10.48 26.83 12.07
N ASN A 94 11.64 26.83 12.72
CA ASN A 94 12.89 27.25 12.11
C ASN A 94 13.31 26.31 10.97
N MET A 95 13.89 26.89 9.91
CA MET A 95 14.50 26.17 8.78
C MET A 95 13.52 25.27 8.01
N VAL A 96 12.24 25.63 7.99
CA VAL A 96 11.22 25.02 7.13
C VAL A 96 10.96 25.94 5.96
N PHE A 97 10.99 25.40 4.75
CA PHE A 97 10.89 26.14 3.51
C PHE A 97 9.82 25.53 2.60
N ASP A 98 9.08 26.41 1.93
CA ASP A 98 8.18 26.07 0.84
C ASP A 98 8.95 26.24 -0.47
N VAL A 99 9.17 25.11 -1.16
CA VAL A 99 10.08 25.01 -2.30
C VAL A 99 9.31 24.57 -3.52
N SER A 100 9.27 25.41 -4.55
CA SER A 100 8.70 25.01 -5.85
C SER A 100 9.79 24.41 -6.70
N VAL A 101 9.58 23.20 -7.21
CA VAL A 101 10.53 22.51 -8.08
C VAL A 101 9.99 22.36 -9.50
N GLY A 102 10.90 22.35 -10.46
CA GLY A 102 10.59 21.96 -11.84
C GLY A 102 10.31 20.45 -11.96
N PRO A 103 10.03 19.96 -13.18
CA PRO A 103 9.83 18.53 -13.41
C PRO A 103 11.06 17.72 -13.02
N TRP A 104 10.85 16.64 -12.26
CA TRP A 104 11.91 15.72 -11.86
C TRP A 104 12.48 15.01 -13.09
N LYS A 105 13.81 15.05 -13.19
CA LYS A 105 14.58 14.40 -14.24
C LYS A 105 15.35 13.25 -13.62
N ASN A 106 15.30 12.08 -14.26
CA ASN A 106 16.14 10.95 -13.92
C ASN A 106 17.06 10.66 -15.12
N PRO A 107 18.39 10.81 -14.97
CA PRO A 107 19.32 10.59 -16.08
C PRO A 107 19.33 9.14 -16.60
N PHE A 108 18.82 8.17 -15.83
CA PHE A 108 18.93 6.74 -16.11
C PHE A 108 17.59 6.01 -16.18
N SER A 109 16.44 6.70 -16.15
CA SER A 109 15.14 6.05 -16.34
C SER A 109 14.89 5.71 -17.82
N GLU A 110 14.43 4.49 -18.09
CA GLU A 110 13.86 4.12 -19.39
C GLU A 110 12.67 5.04 -19.72
N ARG A 111 12.59 5.52 -20.97
CA ARG A 111 11.47 6.32 -21.45
C ARG A 111 10.15 5.58 -21.18
N GLY A 112 9.29 6.15 -20.33
CA GLY A 112 7.94 5.64 -20.06
C GLY A 112 7.69 5.11 -18.64
N LYS A 113 8.65 5.14 -17.72
CA LYS A 113 8.38 4.92 -16.28
C LYS A 113 8.00 6.23 -15.60
N ASP A 114 7.08 6.15 -14.64
CA ASP A 114 6.59 7.29 -13.86
C ASP A 114 7.77 8.14 -13.36
N ALA A 115 7.69 9.45 -13.62
CA ALA A 115 8.68 10.38 -13.11
C ALA A 115 8.66 10.34 -11.58
N TYR A 116 9.85 10.35 -10.96
CA TYR A 116 9.96 10.38 -9.51
C TYR A 116 9.11 11.52 -8.92
N GLN A 117 8.37 11.20 -7.87
CA GLN A 117 7.58 12.15 -7.09
C GLN A 117 8.11 12.12 -5.66
N THR A 118 8.22 13.29 -5.05
CA THR A 118 8.62 13.41 -3.66
C THR A 118 7.56 12.81 -2.76
N VAL A 119 7.97 12.14 -1.69
CA VAL A 119 7.08 11.68 -0.63
C VAL A 119 7.58 12.13 0.74
N PRO A 120 6.70 12.28 1.74
CA PRO A 120 7.12 12.54 3.11
C PRO A 120 8.18 11.55 3.58
N GLY A 121 9.24 12.07 4.21
CA GLY A 121 10.39 11.27 4.65
C GLY A 121 11.50 11.13 3.61
N ASP A 122 11.33 11.65 2.39
CA ASP A 122 12.45 11.77 1.44
C ASP A 122 13.52 12.73 1.97
N LEU A 123 14.76 12.32 1.79
CA LEU A 123 15.96 13.08 2.09
C LEU A 123 16.57 13.59 0.79
N LEU A 124 16.68 14.91 0.71
CA LEU A 124 17.16 15.64 -0.46
C LEU A 124 18.44 16.39 -0.11
N VAL A 125 19.29 16.59 -1.12
CA VAL A 125 20.32 17.63 -1.09
C VAL A 125 19.81 18.81 -1.89
N LEU A 126 19.71 19.96 -1.24
CA LEU A 126 19.55 21.24 -1.92
C LEU A 126 20.94 21.80 -2.15
N VAL A 127 21.31 22.09 -3.39
CA VAL A 127 22.70 22.45 -3.74
C VAL A 127 22.75 23.47 -4.86
N ASP A 128 23.71 24.38 -4.73
CA ASP A 128 24.10 25.32 -5.79
C ASP A 128 24.80 24.59 -6.95
N GLY A 129 24.11 24.60 -8.10
CA GLY A 129 24.51 23.87 -9.29
C GLY A 129 24.29 22.36 -9.18
N LYS A 130 24.04 21.72 -10.33
CA LYS A 130 23.87 20.26 -10.37
C LYS A 130 25.16 19.57 -9.90
N PRO A 131 25.11 18.70 -8.88
CA PRO A 131 26.28 17.96 -8.43
C PRO A 131 26.53 16.75 -9.34
N GLU A 132 27.78 16.53 -9.71
CA GLU A 132 28.25 15.33 -10.41
C GLU A 132 29.01 14.40 -9.47
N SER A 133 29.53 14.93 -8.36
CA SER A 133 30.23 14.14 -7.35
C SER A 133 30.17 14.78 -5.97
N ILE A 134 30.51 14.01 -4.95
CA ILE A 134 30.65 14.50 -3.58
C ILE A 134 31.66 15.66 -3.45
N SER A 135 32.66 15.70 -4.34
CA SER A 135 33.68 16.75 -4.33
C SER A 135 33.07 18.12 -4.61
N ASP A 136 31.96 18.17 -5.33
CA ASP A 136 31.24 19.42 -5.61
C ASP A 136 30.65 20.04 -4.35
N LEU A 137 30.22 19.21 -3.38
CA LEU A 137 29.71 19.68 -2.09
C LEU A 137 30.81 20.22 -1.17
N ARG A 138 32.08 19.88 -1.45
CA ARG A 138 33.26 20.37 -0.71
C ARG A 138 33.88 21.63 -1.32
N ARG A 139 33.44 22.05 -2.52
CA ARG A 139 34.03 23.21 -3.21
C ARG A 139 33.69 24.50 -2.47
N VAL A 140 34.73 25.30 -2.20
CA VAL A 140 34.58 26.64 -1.64
C VAL A 140 33.70 27.49 -2.57
N GLY A 141 32.67 28.11 -2.01
CA GLY A 141 31.72 28.95 -2.75
C GLY A 141 30.42 28.26 -3.15
N ARG A 142 30.35 26.92 -3.14
CA ARG A 142 29.07 26.21 -3.31
C ARG A 142 28.36 26.06 -1.98
N THR A 143 27.08 26.39 -1.97
CA THR A 143 26.20 26.15 -0.82
C THR A 143 25.40 24.88 -1.04
N TRP A 144 25.19 24.13 0.03
CA TRP A 144 24.30 22.97 0.01
C TRP A 144 23.73 22.72 1.40
N ALA A 145 22.56 22.11 1.49
CA ALA A 145 21.96 21.68 2.73
C ALA A 145 21.25 20.33 2.54
N LEU A 146 21.37 19.46 3.54
CA LEU A 146 20.56 18.27 3.64
C LEU A 146 19.15 18.68 4.09
N SER A 147 18.12 18.13 3.45
CA SER A 147 16.73 18.52 3.68
C SER A 147 15.80 17.31 3.72
N SER A 148 14.80 17.32 4.60
CA SER A 148 13.77 16.27 4.71
C SER A 148 12.43 16.83 4.23
N VAL A 149 11.76 16.09 3.35
CA VAL A 149 10.39 16.42 2.91
C VAL A 149 9.41 16.11 4.05
N LYS A 150 8.57 17.09 4.41
CA LYS A 150 7.51 16.97 5.42
C LYS A 150 6.16 16.64 4.80
N SER A 151 5.73 17.42 3.83
CA SER A 151 4.43 17.31 3.16
C SER A 151 4.53 17.83 1.73
N ASN A 152 3.67 17.31 0.87
CA ASN A 152 3.41 17.86 -0.45
C ASN A 152 2.08 18.63 -0.36
N GLU A 153 2.03 19.84 -0.92
CA GLU A 153 0.76 20.53 -1.12
C GLU A 153 0.25 20.17 -2.52
N ASP A 154 -0.88 19.45 -2.59
CA ASP A 154 -1.51 19.01 -3.85
C ASP A 154 -2.27 20.17 -4.50
N ASP A 155 -1.54 21.21 -4.92
CA ASP A 155 -2.08 22.21 -5.84
C ASP A 155 -1.66 21.84 -7.27
N SER A 156 -2.64 21.35 -8.03
CA SER A 156 -2.62 20.80 -9.40
C SER A 156 -1.79 21.51 -10.50
N THR A 157 -1.08 22.60 -10.20
CA THR A 157 -0.24 23.34 -11.18
C THR A 157 1.17 23.67 -10.70
N SER A 158 1.52 23.50 -9.42
CA SER A 158 2.88 23.75 -8.90
C SER A 158 3.33 22.61 -8.00
N LEU A 159 4.45 21.96 -8.35
CA LEU A 159 5.14 20.97 -7.51
C LEU A 159 5.81 21.69 -6.32
N THR A 160 5.00 22.16 -5.37
CA THR A 160 5.49 22.83 -4.16
C THR A 160 5.63 21.79 -3.05
N ILE A 161 6.86 21.67 -2.54
CA ILE A 161 7.22 20.74 -1.47
C ILE A 161 7.63 21.52 -0.23
N LYS A 162 7.19 21.03 0.93
CA LYS A 162 7.60 21.57 2.22
C LYS A 162 8.78 20.79 2.74
N VAL A 163 9.92 21.46 2.92
CA VAL A 163 11.18 20.81 3.34
C VAL A 163 11.71 21.44 4.62
N LYS A 164 12.29 20.62 5.49
CA LYS A 164 13.07 21.06 6.65
C LYS A 164 14.54 20.89 6.34
N ALA A 165 15.32 21.96 6.40
CA ALA A 165 16.76 21.93 6.12
C ALA A 165 17.58 21.71 7.41
N SER A 166 18.75 21.10 7.25
CA SER A 166 19.77 20.86 8.29
C SER A 166 20.44 22.14 8.79
N LYS A 167 20.54 23.15 7.93
CA LYS A 167 21.16 24.44 8.21
C LYS A 167 20.52 25.53 7.34
N PRO A 168 20.68 26.82 7.71
CA PRO A 168 20.21 27.92 6.88
C PRO A 168 20.82 27.85 5.47
N ILE A 169 19.98 28.05 4.46
CA ILE A 169 20.39 28.12 3.06
C ILE A 169 19.62 29.25 2.38
N GLU A 170 20.34 30.08 1.63
CA GLU A 170 19.75 31.16 0.84
C GLU A 170 19.56 30.69 -0.59
N PHE A 171 18.42 31.05 -1.19
CA PHE A 171 18.12 30.69 -2.56
C PHE A 171 19.02 31.44 -3.54
N GLN A 172 19.52 30.70 -4.53
CA GLN A 172 20.26 31.24 -5.67
C GLN A 172 19.70 30.65 -6.96
N GLU A 173 19.63 31.45 -8.02
CA GLU A 173 19.28 30.94 -9.34
C GLU A 173 20.27 29.83 -9.75
N GLY A 174 19.74 28.70 -10.24
CA GLY A 174 20.56 27.53 -10.58
C GLY A 174 20.77 26.53 -9.44
N MET A 175 20.02 26.65 -8.32
CA MET A 175 19.97 25.60 -7.32
C MET A 175 19.14 24.39 -7.77
N PHE A 176 19.56 23.21 -7.30
CA PHE A 176 18.92 21.94 -7.60
C PHE A 176 18.56 21.19 -6.31
N ALA A 177 17.44 20.47 -6.36
CA ALA A 177 17.10 19.43 -5.40
C ALA A 177 17.48 18.07 -5.97
N VAL A 178 18.21 17.27 -5.21
CA VAL A 178 18.66 15.93 -5.60
C VAL A 178 18.21 14.92 -4.55
N PHE A 179 17.51 13.87 -4.97
CA PHE A 179 17.07 12.81 -4.07
C PHE A 179 18.24 11.93 -3.59
N LEU A 180 18.24 11.53 -2.32
CA LEU A 180 19.23 10.60 -1.76
C LEU A 180 18.61 9.28 -1.33
N MET A 181 17.66 9.33 -0.41
CA MET A 181 17.03 8.15 0.19
C MET A 181 15.71 8.53 0.86
N ASN A 182 14.90 7.54 1.23
CA ASN A 182 13.72 7.75 2.06
C ASN A 182 13.96 7.18 3.46
N ILE A 183 13.85 8.00 4.50
CA ILE A 183 14.13 7.59 5.90
C ILE A 183 12.90 7.12 6.68
N THR A 184 11.78 6.82 6.01
CA THR A 184 10.54 6.45 6.70
C THR A 184 10.69 5.15 7.49
N THR A 185 11.43 4.18 6.95
CA THR A 185 11.68 2.91 7.63
C THR A 185 12.49 3.13 8.91
N GLN A 186 13.55 3.92 8.83
CA GLN A 186 14.44 4.24 9.93
C GLN A 186 13.69 5.02 11.01
N LYS A 187 12.85 5.99 10.63
CA LYS A 187 11.92 6.68 11.54
C LYS A 187 10.97 5.72 12.26
N ARG A 188 10.41 4.73 11.55
CA ARG A 188 9.53 3.71 12.17
C ARG A 188 10.27 2.84 13.17
N ILE A 189 11.51 2.46 12.87
CA ILE A 189 12.36 1.70 13.80
C ILE A 189 12.70 2.57 15.00
N TRP A 190 13.15 3.81 14.80
CA TRP A 190 13.44 4.78 15.87
C TRP A 190 12.26 4.94 16.83
N ASN A 191 11.06 5.17 16.30
CA ASN A 191 9.85 5.24 17.10
C ASN A 191 9.54 3.95 17.84
N SER A 192 9.83 2.78 17.26
CA SER A 192 9.64 1.50 17.94
C SER A 192 10.62 1.28 19.09
N LEU A 193 11.80 1.93 19.04
CA LEU A 193 12.79 1.90 20.11
C LEU A 193 12.48 2.88 21.25
N HIS A 194 11.78 3.99 20.99
CA HIS A 194 11.55 5.05 21.98
C HIS A 194 10.09 5.17 22.45
N ILE A 195 9.14 4.69 21.66
CA ILE A 195 7.69 4.77 21.94
C ILE A 195 7.18 3.39 22.32
N HIS A 196 7.23 3.12 23.61
CA HIS A 196 6.88 1.82 24.17
C HIS A 196 5.35 1.64 24.21
N ARG A 197 4.83 0.72 23.39
CA ARG A 197 3.41 0.33 23.43
C ARG A 197 3.18 -0.80 24.43
N ASN A 198 3.35 -2.05 23.99
CA ASN A 198 3.04 -3.23 24.80
C ASN A 198 4.32 -3.89 25.33
N LEU A 199 4.79 -3.40 26.48
CA LEU A 199 5.96 -3.96 27.15
C LEU A 199 5.75 -5.41 27.63
N ASN A 200 4.51 -5.89 27.78
CA ASN A 200 4.28 -7.26 28.23
C ASN A 200 4.75 -8.30 27.20
N ILE A 201 4.59 -8.01 25.90
CA ILE A 201 5.10 -8.86 24.82
C ILE A 201 6.64 -8.79 24.78
N ILE A 202 7.21 -7.61 25.02
CA ILE A 202 8.66 -7.44 25.01
C ILE A 202 9.30 -8.18 26.18
N LYS A 203 8.76 -8.01 27.39
CA LYS A 203 9.13 -8.80 28.58
C LYS A 203 9.05 -10.30 28.32
N GLU A 204 7.98 -10.72 27.63
CA GLU A 204 7.81 -12.11 27.23
C GLU A 204 8.96 -12.59 26.33
N VAL A 205 9.37 -11.80 25.33
CA VAL A 205 10.50 -12.15 24.46
C VAL A 205 11.84 -12.13 25.21
N LEU A 206 12.10 -11.09 26.01
CA LEU A 206 13.39 -10.87 26.67
C LEU A 206 13.64 -11.84 27.83
N TYR A 207 12.61 -12.13 28.62
CA TYR A 207 12.74 -12.88 29.86
C TYR A 207 12.07 -14.24 29.80
N SER A 208 11.87 -14.81 28.60
CA SER A 208 11.46 -16.21 28.42
C SER A 208 12.51 -17.17 29.00
N HIS A 209 12.58 -17.22 30.33
CA HIS A 209 13.38 -18.19 31.06
C HIS A 209 12.75 -19.55 30.78
N SER A 210 13.62 -20.45 30.35
CA SER A 210 13.41 -21.82 29.85
C SER A 210 12.79 -22.81 30.86
N ALA A 211 11.82 -22.39 31.66
CA ALA A 211 10.89 -23.30 32.30
C ALA A 211 9.69 -23.39 31.37
N LEU A 212 9.48 -24.59 30.78
CA LEU A 212 8.26 -25.00 30.08
C LEU A 212 7.08 -24.16 30.56
N LYS A 213 6.65 -23.18 29.75
CA LYS A 213 5.54 -22.32 30.13
C LYS A 213 4.32 -23.22 30.28
N GLU A 214 4.06 -23.62 31.51
CA GLU A 214 2.93 -24.43 31.88
C GLU A 214 1.68 -23.74 31.34
N ASN A 215 0.77 -24.55 30.81
CA ASN A 215 -0.56 -24.08 30.45
C ASN A 215 -1.11 -23.26 31.62
N CYS A 216 -1.84 -22.18 31.31
CA CYS A 216 -2.41 -21.33 32.35
C CYS A 216 -3.17 -22.20 33.38
N ASN A 217 -2.68 -22.24 34.62
CA ASN A 217 -3.24 -23.07 35.69
C ASN A 217 -4.69 -22.68 36.08
N ILE A 218 -5.16 -21.55 35.56
CA ILE A 218 -6.52 -21.02 35.74
C ILE A 218 -7.43 -21.45 34.58
N CYS A 219 -6.88 -21.57 33.37
CA CYS A 219 -7.65 -21.90 32.19
C CYS A 219 -7.55 -23.38 31.84
N SER A 220 -8.57 -24.16 32.19
CA SER A 220 -8.70 -25.55 31.78
C SER A 220 -9.30 -25.64 30.37
N PHE A 221 -8.48 -25.51 29.35
CA PHE A 221 -8.91 -25.66 27.96
C PHE A 221 -8.71 -27.11 27.47
N GLY A 222 -9.78 -27.75 26.99
CA GLY A 222 -9.71 -29.06 26.34
C GLY A 222 -9.22 -28.94 24.89
N TYR A 223 -8.24 -29.77 24.51
CA TYR A 223 -7.67 -29.79 23.15
C TYR A 223 -8.75 -29.97 22.06
N ASP A 224 -9.73 -30.86 22.27
CA ASP A 224 -10.72 -31.20 21.23
C ASP A 224 -11.94 -30.27 21.20
N SER A 225 -12.27 -29.60 22.31
CA SER A 225 -13.44 -28.72 22.40
C SER A 225 -13.24 -27.39 21.65
N ILE A 226 -12.00 -26.88 21.59
CA ILE A 226 -11.70 -25.60 20.93
C ILE A 226 -11.74 -25.74 19.40
N LEU A 227 -11.19 -26.83 18.87
CA LEU A 227 -11.17 -27.07 17.42
C LEU A 227 -12.57 -27.30 16.86
N SER A 228 -13.36 -28.12 17.54
CA SER A 228 -14.71 -28.47 17.11
C SER A 228 -15.67 -27.28 17.16
N GLN A 229 -15.45 -26.32 18.06
CA GLN A 229 -16.27 -25.11 18.16
C GLN A 229 -15.91 -24.04 17.12
N ARG A 230 -14.62 -23.92 16.74
CA ARG A 230 -14.14 -22.82 15.88
C ARG A 230 -13.84 -23.19 14.43
N TYR A 231 -13.68 -24.47 14.10
CA TYR A 231 -13.27 -24.90 12.77
C TYR A 231 -14.15 -26.00 12.20
N ASP A 232 -14.39 -25.92 10.90
CA ASP A 232 -14.91 -27.06 10.13
C ASP A 232 -13.88 -28.20 10.17
N GLN A 233 -14.35 -29.40 10.49
CA GLN A 233 -13.52 -30.62 10.50
C GLN A 233 -12.83 -30.82 9.15
N HIS A 234 -13.43 -30.39 8.04
CA HIS A 234 -12.89 -30.53 6.70
C HIS A 234 -11.66 -29.62 6.44
N LEU A 235 -11.54 -28.47 7.13
CA LEU A 235 -10.36 -27.62 7.07
C LEU A 235 -9.20 -28.25 7.85
N LEU A 236 -9.51 -28.90 8.97
CA LEU A 236 -8.52 -29.57 9.79
C LEU A 236 -7.94 -30.78 9.07
N VAL A 237 -8.76 -31.59 8.36
CA VAL A 237 -8.34 -32.80 7.61
C VAL A 237 -7.12 -32.57 6.70
N ASN A 238 -7.00 -31.40 6.08
CA ASN A 238 -5.92 -31.07 5.15
C ASN A 238 -4.60 -30.66 5.82
N LEU A 239 -4.60 -30.50 7.15
CA LEU A 239 -3.41 -30.13 7.92
C LEU A 239 -2.69 -31.38 8.43
N ASN A 240 -1.37 -31.37 8.35
CA ASN A 240 -0.56 -32.39 9.00
C ASN A 240 -0.51 -32.21 10.52
N GLU A 241 0.00 -33.22 11.23
CA GLU A 241 0.06 -33.24 12.70
C GLU A 241 0.81 -32.03 13.28
N SER A 242 1.95 -31.65 12.70
CA SER A 242 2.76 -30.52 13.18
C SER A 242 2.02 -29.17 13.04
N GLN A 243 1.30 -28.97 11.94
CA GLN A 243 0.52 -27.76 11.70
C GLN A 243 -0.65 -27.67 12.66
N ARG A 244 -1.36 -28.79 12.89
CA ARG A 244 -2.46 -28.86 13.87
C ARG A 244 -1.96 -28.56 15.28
N ALA A 245 -0.85 -29.17 15.69
CA ALA A 245 -0.25 -28.91 17.00
C ALA A 245 0.11 -27.43 17.18
N ALA A 246 0.74 -26.81 16.18
CA ALA A 246 1.08 -25.38 16.21
C ALA A 246 -0.16 -24.48 16.32
N ILE A 247 -1.19 -24.73 15.50
CA ILE A 247 -2.46 -23.99 15.55
C ILE A 247 -3.10 -24.13 16.94
N MET A 248 -3.06 -25.34 17.52
CA MET A 248 -3.62 -25.58 18.83
C MET A 248 -2.93 -24.81 19.94
N VAL A 249 -1.61 -24.82 19.97
CA VAL A 249 -0.85 -24.06 20.96
C VAL A 249 -1.20 -22.58 20.88
N VAL A 250 -1.26 -22.02 19.68
CA VAL A 250 -1.63 -20.61 19.49
C VAL A 250 -3.06 -20.34 19.95
N LEU A 251 -4.03 -21.18 19.58
CA LEU A 251 -5.43 -20.99 19.98
C LEU A 251 -5.61 -21.07 21.50
N CYS A 252 -5.01 -22.04 22.17
CA CYS A 252 -5.06 -22.14 23.62
C CYS A 252 -4.48 -20.89 24.30
N LYS A 253 -3.33 -20.40 23.82
CA LYS A 253 -2.68 -19.21 24.39
C LYS A 253 -3.46 -17.93 24.09
N THR A 254 -4.00 -17.81 22.88
CA THR A 254 -4.88 -16.68 22.54
C THR A 254 -6.16 -16.69 23.35
N GLN A 255 -6.64 -17.81 23.89
CA GLN A 255 -7.84 -17.83 24.74
C GLN A 255 -7.58 -17.38 26.18
N CYS A 256 -6.34 -17.45 26.65
CA CYS A 256 -5.97 -16.95 27.96
C CYS A 256 -6.06 -15.42 28.02
N CYS A 257 -6.56 -14.87 29.13
CA CYS A 257 -6.49 -13.43 29.45
C CYS A 257 -5.56 -13.13 30.63
N HIS A 258 -4.93 -14.17 31.21
CA HIS A 258 -4.12 -14.08 32.43
C HIS A 258 -2.63 -13.79 32.17
N GLY A 259 -2.20 -13.71 30.90
CA GLY A 259 -0.80 -13.43 30.56
C GLY A 259 -0.60 -13.12 29.09
N SER A 260 0.54 -12.50 28.78
CA SER A 260 1.03 -12.37 27.40
C SER A 260 1.83 -13.62 27.01
N SER A 261 1.82 -13.93 25.71
CA SER A 261 2.49 -15.11 25.17
C SER A 261 3.04 -14.83 23.78
N VAL A 262 4.22 -15.38 23.48
CA VAL A 262 4.84 -15.32 22.16
C VAL A 262 5.16 -16.73 21.71
N GLU A 263 4.58 -17.14 20.57
CA GLU A 263 4.85 -18.44 19.96
C GLU A 263 5.62 -18.29 18.66
N GLN A 264 6.64 -19.13 18.50
CA GLN A 264 7.37 -19.26 17.25
C GLN A 264 6.86 -20.46 16.47
N ILE A 265 6.29 -20.21 15.28
CA ILE A 265 5.97 -21.27 14.32
C ILE A 265 7.11 -21.32 13.30
N TRP A 266 7.91 -22.38 13.37
CA TRP A 266 9.01 -22.62 12.43
C TRP A 266 8.65 -23.74 11.45
N GLY A 267 9.09 -23.61 10.19
CA GLY A 267 8.90 -24.64 9.18
C GLY A 267 9.83 -24.45 7.97
N PRO A 268 10.44 -25.52 7.42
CA PRO A 268 11.24 -25.46 6.20
C PRO A 268 10.48 -24.89 4.98
N PRO A 269 11.16 -24.54 3.89
CA PRO A 269 10.51 -24.21 2.62
C PRO A 269 9.50 -25.30 2.19
N GLY A 270 8.34 -24.90 1.67
CA GLY A 270 7.30 -25.84 1.21
C GLY A 270 6.40 -26.47 2.29
N THR A 271 6.63 -26.21 3.58
CA THR A 271 5.85 -26.83 4.68
C THR A 271 4.51 -26.16 5.01
N GLY A 272 4.04 -25.25 4.15
CA GLY A 272 2.72 -24.64 4.29
C GLY A 272 2.60 -23.62 5.43
N LYS A 273 3.68 -22.95 5.85
CA LYS A 273 3.65 -21.88 6.88
C LYS A 273 2.52 -20.87 6.68
N THR A 274 2.35 -20.38 5.45
CA THR A 274 1.29 -19.42 5.08
C THR A 274 -0.10 -20.04 5.24
N MET A 275 -0.27 -21.33 4.93
CA MET A 275 -1.54 -22.05 5.15
C MET A 275 -1.85 -22.13 6.65
N THR A 276 -0.87 -22.51 7.47
CA THR A 276 -1.01 -22.56 8.93
C THR A 276 -1.41 -21.19 9.50
N LEU A 277 -0.76 -20.11 9.06
CA LEU A 277 -1.10 -18.75 9.48
C LEU A 277 -2.55 -18.36 9.12
N ASN A 278 -3.01 -18.68 7.91
CA ASN A 278 -4.39 -18.42 7.51
C ASN A 278 -5.41 -19.11 8.43
N VAL A 279 -5.13 -20.36 8.81
CA VAL A 279 -6.00 -21.10 9.74
C VAL A 279 -5.96 -20.49 11.15
N VAL A 280 -4.79 -20.06 11.64
CA VAL A 280 -4.69 -19.35 12.92
C VAL A 280 -5.51 -18.05 12.91
N LEU A 281 -5.36 -17.22 11.87
CA LEU A 281 -6.10 -15.96 11.74
C LEU A 281 -7.61 -16.19 11.70
N PHE A 282 -8.06 -17.24 11.02
CA PHE A 282 -9.47 -17.62 10.97
C PHE A 282 -10.04 -17.90 12.37
N GLY A 283 -9.41 -18.76 13.17
CA GLY A 283 -9.93 -19.09 14.50
C GLY A 283 -9.72 -18.02 15.56
N THR A 284 -8.93 -16.99 15.28
CA THR A 284 -8.66 -15.88 16.22
C THR A 284 -9.41 -14.58 15.85
N LYS A 285 -10.17 -14.58 14.75
CA LYS A 285 -10.88 -13.41 14.21
C LYS A 285 -11.67 -12.61 15.26
N GLU A 286 -12.46 -13.28 16.10
CA GLU A 286 -13.31 -12.60 17.10
C GLU A 286 -12.53 -11.84 18.18
N ARG A 287 -11.26 -12.20 18.43
CA ARG A 287 -10.41 -11.57 19.46
C ARG A 287 -9.45 -10.54 18.89
N LEU A 288 -9.08 -10.70 17.64
CA LEU A 288 -8.35 -9.68 16.91
C LEU A 288 -9.40 -8.59 16.62
N ASN A 289 -9.43 -7.56 17.46
CA ASN A 289 -10.30 -6.39 17.30
C ASN A 289 -9.79 -5.56 16.09
N VAL A 290 -9.77 -6.16 14.92
CA VAL A 290 -9.07 -5.66 13.73
C VAL A 290 -9.94 -4.60 13.07
N SER A 291 -9.31 -3.51 12.62
CA SER A 291 -9.99 -2.50 11.80
C SER A 291 -10.59 -3.15 10.55
N THR A 292 -11.65 -2.52 10.03
CA THR A 292 -12.32 -2.89 8.78
C THR A 292 -11.34 -3.05 7.61
N ASP A 293 -10.21 -2.35 7.64
CA ASP A 293 -9.21 -2.30 6.56
C ASP A 293 -8.45 -3.62 6.36
N ILE A 294 -8.48 -4.51 7.34
CA ILE A 294 -7.82 -5.82 7.27
C ILE A 294 -8.87 -6.94 7.14
N GLU A 295 -10.16 -6.62 7.06
CA GLU A 295 -11.22 -7.63 6.90
C GLU A 295 -11.00 -8.52 5.67
N GLU A 296 -10.40 -7.95 4.62
CA GLU A 296 -10.10 -8.62 3.36
C GLU A 296 -9.19 -9.85 3.48
N ILE A 297 -8.34 -9.92 4.51
CA ILE A 297 -7.45 -11.07 4.71
C ILE A 297 -8.18 -12.27 5.32
N PHE A 298 -9.32 -12.06 5.97
CA PHE A 298 -10.03 -13.14 6.66
C PHE A 298 -10.75 -14.06 5.67
N LEU A 299 -10.62 -15.37 5.91
CA LEU A 299 -11.22 -16.39 5.04
C LEU A 299 -12.74 -16.25 4.92
N GLU A 300 -13.46 -15.93 6.01
CA GLU A 300 -14.92 -15.74 5.96
C GLU A 300 -15.32 -14.60 5.01
N HIS A 301 -14.60 -13.48 5.06
CA HIS A 301 -14.85 -12.35 4.18
C HIS A 301 -14.59 -12.77 2.73
N ARG A 302 -13.43 -13.40 2.47
CA ARG A 302 -13.09 -13.93 1.13
C ARG A 302 -14.15 -14.90 0.60
N VAL A 303 -14.60 -15.84 1.42
CA VAL A 303 -15.66 -16.80 1.05
C VAL A 303 -16.96 -16.08 0.73
N LYS A 304 -17.40 -15.15 1.59
CA LYS A 304 -18.60 -14.33 1.36
C LYS A 304 -18.54 -13.60 0.02
N ARG A 305 -17.42 -12.90 -0.25
CA ARG A 305 -17.21 -12.16 -1.51
C ARG A 305 -17.24 -13.07 -2.72
N LEU A 306 -16.60 -14.25 -2.63
CA LEU A 306 -16.61 -15.23 -3.71
C LEU A 306 -17.99 -15.85 -3.95
N VAL A 307 -18.74 -16.16 -2.89
CA VAL A 307 -20.11 -16.68 -3.00
C VAL A 307 -21.03 -15.67 -3.69
N GLU A 308 -20.92 -14.38 -3.35
CA GLU A 308 -21.66 -13.30 -4.03
C GLU A 308 -21.34 -13.28 -5.55
N CYS A 309 -20.08 -13.44 -5.93
CA CYS A 309 -19.65 -13.47 -7.33
C CYS A 309 -19.98 -14.77 -8.08
N LEU A 310 -20.27 -15.86 -7.36
CA LEU A 310 -20.66 -17.15 -7.93
C LEU A 310 -22.19 -17.39 -7.87
N GLY A 311 -22.95 -16.40 -7.39
CA GLY A 311 -24.41 -16.48 -7.29
C GLY A 311 -25.11 -16.60 -8.65
N PRO A 312 -26.30 -17.22 -8.71
CA PRO A 312 -26.99 -17.45 -9.98
C PRO A 312 -27.57 -16.18 -10.63
N VAL A 313 -27.95 -15.18 -9.82
CA VAL A 313 -28.67 -13.97 -10.27
C VAL A 313 -27.78 -12.73 -10.30
N THR A 314 -26.80 -12.64 -9.41
CA THR A 314 -25.90 -11.47 -9.30
C THR A 314 -24.43 -11.84 -9.47
N GLY A 315 -24.15 -13.10 -9.79
CA GLY A 315 -22.79 -13.58 -10.00
C GLY A 315 -22.29 -13.28 -11.40
N TRP A 316 -21.01 -13.54 -11.60
CA TRP A 316 -20.26 -13.06 -12.75
C TRP A 316 -20.81 -13.57 -14.09
N LYS A 317 -21.35 -14.81 -14.14
CA LYS A 317 -21.96 -15.36 -15.37
C LYS A 317 -23.18 -14.55 -15.80
N HIS A 318 -23.98 -14.10 -14.83
CA HIS A 318 -25.09 -13.21 -15.10
C HIS A 318 -24.58 -11.83 -15.54
N CYS A 319 -23.56 -11.28 -14.87
CA CYS A 319 -22.97 -10.00 -15.24
C CYS A 319 -22.39 -10.01 -16.67
N ILE A 320 -21.70 -11.08 -17.06
CA ILE A 320 -21.19 -11.26 -18.43
C ILE A 320 -22.34 -11.29 -19.43
N ARG A 321 -23.37 -12.12 -19.18
CA ARG A 321 -24.52 -12.21 -20.08
C ARG A 321 -25.24 -10.88 -20.21
N SER A 322 -25.42 -10.16 -19.10
CA SER A 322 -26.06 -8.84 -19.11
C SER A 322 -25.23 -7.80 -19.89
N MET A 323 -23.90 -7.87 -19.81
CA MET A 323 -23.01 -7.02 -20.61
C MET A 323 -23.07 -7.36 -22.11
N ILE A 324 -23.04 -8.66 -22.45
CA ILE A 324 -23.19 -9.12 -23.85
C ILE A 324 -24.54 -8.67 -24.40
N ASP A 325 -25.62 -8.92 -23.66
CA ASP A 325 -26.98 -8.53 -24.03
C ASP A 325 -27.12 -7.01 -24.20
N MET A 326 -26.49 -6.21 -23.34
CA MET A 326 -26.43 -4.77 -23.55
C MET A 326 -25.69 -4.40 -24.84
N LEU A 327 -24.56 -5.03 -25.17
CA LEU A 327 -23.82 -4.73 -26.40
C LEU A 327 -24.59 -5.14 -27.66
N GLU A 328 -25.21 -6.32 -27.64
CA GLU A 328 -25.87 -6.92 -28.81
C GLU A 328 -27.30 -6.39 -29.04
N ASN A 329 -28.05 -6.10 -27.97
CA ASN A 329 -29.48 -5.79 -28.03
C ASN A 329 -29.82 -4.35 -27.59
N CYS A 330 -28.84 -3.46 -27.40
CA CYS A 330 -29.10 -2.10 -26.90
C CYS A 330 -30.14 -1.32 -27.72
N VAL A 331 -30.10 -1.39 -29.05
CA VAL A 331 -30.99 -0.62 -29.93
C VAL A 331 -32.42 -1.12 -29.85
N SER A 332 -32.63 -2.45 -29.93
CA SER A 332 -33.95 -3.05 -29.84
C SER A 332 -34.58 -2.79 -28.47
N GLU A 333 -33.80 -2.87 -27.41
CA GLU A 333 -34.28 -2.58 -26.06
C GLU A 333 -34.55 -1.10 -25.80
N TYR A 334 -33.80 -0.19 -26.43
CA TYR A 334 -34.12 1.22 -26.38
C TYR A 334 -35.48 1.51 -27.00
N TYR A 335 -35.81 0.93 -28.17
CA TYR A 335 -37.13 1.12 -28.78
C TYR A 335 -38.27 0.56 -27.90
N ILE A 336 -38.05 -0.59 -27.26
CA ILE A 336 -39.00 -1.15 -26.29
C ILE A 336 -39.15 -0.20 -25.08
N PHE A 337 -38.07 0.39 -24.59
CA PHE A 337 -38.10 1.39 -23.51
C PHE A 337 -38.91 2.63 -23.91
N VAL A 338 -38.65 3.18 -25.10
CA VAL A 338 -39.38 4.34 -25.64
C VAL A 338 -40.87 4.04 -25.77
N GLU A 339 -41.25 2.90 -26.35
CA GLU A 339 -42.65 2.48 -26.48
C GLU A 339 -43.35 2.38 -25.12
N ASN A 340 -42.68 1.79 -24.13
CA ASN A 340 -43.19 1.67 -22.77
C ASN A 340 -43.35 3.00 -22.05
N GLU A 341 -42.42 3.95 -22.24
CA GLU A 341 -42.53 5.28 -21.63
C GLU A 341 -43.64 6.12 -22.29
N LEU A 342 -43.84 6.00 -23.61
CA LEU A 342 -44.95 6.62 -24.32
C LEU A 342 -46.33 6.12 -23.84
N LEU A 343 -46.43 4.83 -23.50
CA LEU A 343 -47.65 4.23 -22.95
C LEU A 343 -47.98 4.70 -21.52
N LYS A 344 -46.97 5.09 -20.73
CA LYS A 344 -47.14 5.49 -19.32
C LYS A 344 -47.69 6.90 -19.10
N LYS A 345 -47.90 7.71 -20.15
CA LYS A 345 -48.43 9.10 -20.09
C LYS A 345 -47.75 9.98 -19.02
N LYS A 346 -46.45 9.79 -18.74
CA LYS A 346 -45.70 10.67 -17.84
C LYS A 346 -45.21 11.89 -18.63
N GLN A 347 -45.34 13.09 -18.06
CA GLN A 347 -44.84 14.37 -18.62
C GLN A 347 -43.30 14.49 -18.58
N GLN A 348 -42.57 13.38 -18.58
CA GLN A 348 -41.12 13.37 -18.46
C GLN A 348 -40.51 13.21 -19.84
N GLU A 349 -39.49 14.01 -20.13
CA GLU A 349 -38.72 13.94 -21.38
C GLU A 349 -38.14 12.53 -21.51
N VAL A 350 -38.43 11.87 -22.64
CA VAL A 350 -37.93 10.52 -22.91
C VAL A 350 -36.42 10.61 -23.08
N LYS A 351 -35.68 9.82 -22.31
CA LYS A 351 -34.22 9.78 -22.38
C LYS A 351 -33.76 9.55 -23.81
N SER A 352 -32.73 10.27 -24.23
CA SER A 352 -32.03 10.00 -25.49
C SER A 352 -31.36 8.62 -25.47
N PHE A 353 -31.01 8.08 -26.65
CA PHE A 353 -30.35 6.78 -26.74
C PHE A 353 -29.02 6.75 -25.98
N ILE A 354 -28.24 7.84 -26.05
CA ILE A 354 -26.99 7.96 -25.30
C ILE A 354 -27.20 7.94 -23.78
N GLU A 355 -28.21 8.63 -23.26
CA GLU A 355 -28.53 8.62 -21.83
C GLU A 355 -29.00 7.24 -21.37
N PHE A 356 -29.84 6.58 -22.16
CA PHE A 356 -30.26 5.20 -21.91
C PHE A 356 -29.07 4.24 -21.88
N MET A 357 -28.16 4.36 -22.84
CA MET A 357 -26.99 3.50 -22.93
C MET A 357 -26.01 3.74 -21.78
N ARG A 358 -25.74 5.00 -21.41
CA ARG A 358 -24.89 5.35 -20.25
C ARG A 358 -25.42 4.73 -18.96
N ASP A 359 -26.72 4.86 -18.71
CA ASP A 359 -27.36 4.28 -17.53
C ASP A 359 -27.24 2.75 -17.50
N ARG A 360 -27.50 2.11 -18.64
CA ARG A 360 -27.44 0.66 -18.74
C ARG A 360 -26.03 0.12 -18.65
N PHE A 361 -25.07 0.77 -19.30
CA PHE A 361 -23.65 0.44 -19.20
C PHE A 361 -23.19 0.49 -17.74
N ASN A 362 -23.52 1.56 -17.01
CA ASN A 362 -23.17 1.66 -15.59
C ASN A 362 -23.79 0.52 -14.75
N CYS A 363 -25.04 0.16 -15.03
CA CYS A 363 -25.72 -0.95 -14.35
C CYS A 363 -25.06 -2.32 -14.62
N CYS A 364 -24.54 -2.55 -15.82
CA CYS A 364 -23.89 -3.81 -16.21
C CYS A 364 -22.40 -3.86 -15.82
N ALA A 365 -21.68 -2.75 -16.00
CA ALA A 365 -20.23 -2.68 -15.84
C ALA A 365 -19.82 -2.75 -14.37
N LEU A 366 -20.53 -2.05 -13.46
CA LEU A 366 -20.17 -2.01 -12.04
C LEU A 366 -20.15 -3.41 -11.39
N PRO A 367 -21.20 -4.25 -11.52
CA PRO A 367 -21.19 -5.61 -10.97
C PRO A 367 -20.14 -6.52 -11.63
N LEU A 368 -19.92 -6.37 -12.94
CA LEU A 368 -18.93 -7.16 -13.68
C LEU A 368 -17.51 -6.84 -13.22
N ARG A 369 -17.14 -5.54 -13.15
CA ARG A 369 -15.85 -5.08 -12.61
C ARG A 369 -15.64 -5.59 -11.20
N ARG A 370 -16.67 -5.48 -10.35
CA ARG A 370 -16.63 -5.99 -8.98
C ARG A 370 -16.29 -7.49 -8.94
N CYS A 371 -16.91 -8.30 -9.81
CA CYS A 371 -16.63 -9.74 -9.87
C CYS A 371 -15.19 -10.03 -10.31
N ILE A 372 -14.72 -9.36 -11.36
CA ILE A 372 -13.36 -9.56 -11.89
C ILE A 372 -12.31 -9.19 -10.82
N ILE A 373 -12.45 -8.01 -10.20
CA ILE A 373 -11.55 -7.57 -9.12
C ILE A 373 -11.59 -8.57 -7.96
N THR A 374 -12.77 -9.04 -7.56
CA THR A 374 -12.92 -10.00 -6.47
C THR A 374 -12.20 -11.32 -6.77
N PHE A 375 -12.31 -11.85 -7.99
CA PHE A 375 -11.59 -13.06 -8.38
C PHE A 375 -10.07 -12.83 -8.41
N CYS A 376 -9.61 -11.74 -9.00
CA CYS A 376 -8.19 -11.40 -9.07
C CYS A 376 -7.57 -11.16 -7.68
N THR A 377 -8.36 -10.68 -6.72
CA THR A 377 -7.91 -10.39 -5.35
C THR A 377 -7.91 -11.65 -4.47
N HIS A 378 -8.92 -12.51 -4.59
CA HIS A 378 -9.14 -13.58 -3.61
C HIS A 378 -8.82 -15.00 -4.11
N ILE A 379 -8.65 -15.21 -5.42
CA ILE A 379 -8.29 -16.50 -6.02
C ILE A 379 -6.83 -16.44 -6.50
N SER A 380 -6.06 -17.49 -6.21
CA SER A 380 -4.68 -17.58 -6.69
C SER A 380 -4.61 -17.55 -8.22
N ARG A 381 -3.68 -16.78 -8.78
CA ARG A 381 -3.36 -16.77 -10.22
C ARG A 381 -3.02 -18.15 -10.76
N SER A 382 -2.41 -19.01 -9.93
CA SER A 382 -2.13 -20.40 -10.30
C SER A 382 -3.39 -21.23 -10.54
N PHE A 383 -4.49 -20.90 -9.87
CA PHE A 383 -5.77 -21.57 -10.00
C PHE A 383 -6.61 -20.98 -11.14
N ILE A 384 -6.60 -19.64 -11.30
CA ILE A 384 -7.25 -18.96 -12.44
C ILE A 384 -6.60 -19.39 -13.76
N GLY A 385 -5.28 -19.55 -13.76
CA GLY A 385 -4.46 -19.74 -14.95
C GLY A 385 -4.07 -18.40 -15.58
N GLU A 386 -2.83 -18.33 -16.08
CA GLU A 386 -2.23 -17.11 -16.63
C GLU A 386 -3.09 -16.48 -17.73
N TYR A 387 -3.52 -17.29 -18.69
CA TYR A 387 -4.33 -16.85 -19.82
C TYR A 387 -5.65 -16.21 -19.39
N ASN A 388 -6.39 -16.86 -18.48
CA ASN A 388 -7.66 -16.33 -17.98
C ASN A 388 -7.47 -15.06 -17.15
N PHE A 389 -6.39 -14.98 -16.37
CA PHE A 389 -6.07 -13.79 -15.60
C PHE A 389 -5.81 -12.60 -16.53
N GLN A 390 -5.03 -12.78 -17.60
CA GLN A 390 -4.79 -11.72 -18.59
C GLN A 390 -6.07 -11.28 -19.29
N ASN A 391 -6.96 -12.23 -19.65
CA ASN A 391 -8.26 -11.90 -20.25
C ASN A 391 -9.15 -11.09 -19.29
N MET A 392 -9.12 -11.42 -17.99
CA MET A 392 -9.83 -10.67 -16.96
C MET A 392 -9.32 -9.23 -16.84
N ILE A 393 -8.00 -9.02 -16.84
CA ILE A 393 -7.42 -7.67 -16.80
C ILE A 393 -7.74 -6.89 -18.08
N SER A 394 -7.55 -7.50 -19.26
CA SER A 394 -7.91 -6.91 -20.55
C SER A 394 -9.38 -6.49 -20.61
N LEU A 395 -10.28 -7.30 -20.05
CA LEU A 395 -11.70 -6.95 -19.97
C LEU A 395 -11.95 -5.71 -19.07
N LEU A 396 -11.22 -5.55 -17.96
CA LEU A 396 -11.32 -4.34 -17.13
C LEU A 396 -10.86 -3.09 -17.89
N ASP A 397 -9.76 -3.20 -18.63
CA ASP A 397 -9.22 -2.12 -19.44
C ASP A 397 -10.21 -1.74 -20.55
N ASN A 398 -10.74 -2.73 -21.27
CA ASN A 398 -11.72 -2.50 -22.33
C ASN A 398 -13.01 -1.88 -21.82
N LEU A 399 -13.50 -2.27 -20.63
CA LEU A 399 -14.64 -1.61 -20.00
C LEU A 399 -14.34 -0.14 -19.69
N SER A 400 -13.12 0.16 -19.23
CA SER A 400 -12.69 1.53 -18.90
C SER A 400 -12.54 2.39 -20.15
N SER A 401 -12.00 1.81 -21.23
CA SER A 401 -11.95 2.44 -22.56
C SER A 401 -13.36 2.73 -23.08
N LEU A 402 -14.28 1.76 -23.03
CA LEU A 402 -15.67 1.96 -23.46
C LEU A 402 -16.37 3.05 -22.63
N GLU A 403 -16.18 3.07 -21.32
CA GLU A 403 -16.68 4.14 -20.46
C GLU A 403 -16.14 5.51 -20.89
N SER A 404 -14.83 5.61 -21.13
CA SER A 404 -14.22 6.88 -21.56
C SER A 404 -14.79 7.38 -22.89
N LEU A 405 -15.14 6.48 -23.82
CA LEU A 405 -15.74 6.81 -25.12
C LEU A 405 -17.21 7.23 -24.96
N LEU A 406 -17.99 6.50 -24.15
CA LEU A 406 -19.41 6.78 -23.97
C LEU A 406 -19.69 8.10 -23.24
N PHE A 407 -18.78 8.53 -22.36
CA PHE A 407 -18.96 9.72 -21.53
C PHE A 407 -18.26 10.98 -22.06
N GLN A 408 -17.74 10.98 -23.30
CA GLN A 408 -17.22 12.20 -23.92
C GLN A 408 -18.36 13.20 -24.18
N GLU A 409 -18.07 14.50 -24.09
CA GLU A 409 -19.05 15.58 -24.30
C GLU A 409 -19.56 15.67 -25.75
N ASN A 410 -18.78 15.18 -26.72
CA ASN A 410 -19.05 15.33 -28.15
C ASN A 410 -19.80 14.15 -28.78
N VAL A 411 -20.27 13.18 -27.98
CA VAL A 411 -20.93 11.99 -28.55
C VAL A 411 -22.35 12.35 -29.01
N VAL A 412 -22.60 12.22 -30.31
CA VAL A 412 -23.90 12.47 -30.92
C VAL A 412 -24.78 11.21 -30.81
N SER A 413 -25.98 11.36 -30.24
CA SER A 413 -26.87 10.22 -29.96
C SER A 413 -27.29 9.45 -31.22
N GLU A 414 -27.47 10.12 -32.35
CA GLU A 414 -27.86 9.49 -33.63
C GLU A 414 -26.70 8.67 -34.22
N GLU A 415 -25.48 9.22 -34.25
CA GLU A 415 -24.28 8.52 -34.74
C GLU A 415 -23.97 7.28 -33.90
N LEU A 416 -24.16 7.38 -32.58
CA LEU A 416 -24.00 6.26 -31.66
C LEU A 416 -25.06 5.17 -31.92
N GLN A 417 -26.30 5.56 -32.20
CA GLN A 417 -27.35 4.61 -32.54
C GLN A 417 -27.07 3.89 -33.87
N ASP A 418 -26.57 4.61 -34.87
CA ASP A 418 -26.19 4.04 -36.16
C ASP A 418 -25.06 3.02 -36.02
N LEU A 419 -24.05 3.31 -35.19
CA LEU A 419 -22.93 2.40 -34.91
C LEU A 419 -23.39 1.03 -34.38
N PHE A 420 -24.37 1.02 -33.48
CA PHE A 420 -24.94 -0.20 -32.91
C PHE A 420 -26.02 -0.84 -33.80
N THR A 421 -26.46 -0.16 -34.86
CA THR A 421 -27.43 -0.66 -35.84
C THR A 421 -26.72 -1.25 -37.08
N SER A 422 -25.54 -0.74 -37.43
CA SER A 422 -24.68 -1.29 -38.48
C SER A 422 -24.03 -2.60 -38.05
N GLU A 423 -24.00 -3.63 -38.92
CA GLU A 423 -23.18 -4.83 -38.69
C GLU A 423 -21.75 -4.43 -38.34
N PRO A 424 -21.10 -5.11 -37.37
CA PRO A 424 -19.90 -4.58 -36.74
C PRO A 424 -18.77 -4.42 -37.76
N MET A 425 -18.38 -3.17 -38.01
CA MET A 425 -17.05 -2.87 -38.54
C MET A 425 -16.03 -3.48 -37.57
N GLN A 426 -15.13 -4.29 -38.13
CA GLN A 426 -13.99 -4.89 -37.44
C GLN A 426 -13.24 -3.77 -36.72
N ASP A 427 -13.27 -3.72 -35.38
CA ASP A 427 -12.03 -3.79 -34.59
C ASP A 427 -12.31 -3.76 -33.07
N ASP A 428 -13.12 -2.85 -32.50
CA ASP A 428 -13.17 -2.71 -31.02
C ASP A 428 -14.35 -3.35 -30.29
N SER A 429 -15.58 -3.26 -30.81
CA SER A 429 -16.77 -3.88 -30.16
C SER A 429 -16.68 -5.41 -30.13
N ASN A 430 -16.15 -6.01 -31.21
CA ASN A 430 -15.93 -7.46 -31.33
C ASN A 430 -14.89 -7.99 -30.33
N LEU A 431 -13.89 -7.20 -29.93
CA LEU A 431 -12.89 -7.61 -28.94
C LEU A 431 -13.50 -7.75 -27.54
N LEU A 432 -14.43 -6.87 -27.18
CA LEU A 432 -15.17 -6.92 -25.92
C LEU A 432 -16.11 -8.14 -25.84
N THR A 433 -16.95 -8.36 -26.85
CA THR A 433 -17.84 -9.53 -26.91
C THR A 433 -17.05 -10.84 -27.04
N SER A 434 -15.94 -10.85 -27.78
CA SER A 434 -15.01 -12.00 -27.83
C SER A 434 -14.41 -12.28 -26.45
N SER A 435 -13.90 -11.26 -25.75
CA SER A 435 -13.34 -11.42 -24.40
C SER A 435 -14.39 -11.93 -23.40
N LEU A 436 -15.62 -11.41 -23.47
CA LEU A 436 -16.74 -11.82 -22.62
C LEU A 436 -17.18 -13.27 -22.89
N SER A 437 -17.25 -13.68 -24.16
CA SER A 437 -17.64 -15.04 -24.55
C SER A 437 -16.56 -16.08 -24.25
N HIS A 438 -15.28 -15.73 -24.31
CA HIS A 438 -14.19 -16.60 -23.86
C HIS A 438 -14.20 -16.86 -22.35
N LEU A 439 -14.80 -15.94 -21.59
CA LEU A 439 -14.87 -16.00 -20.14
C LEU A 439 -16.16 -16.67 -19.62
N SER A 440 -17.29 -16.64 -20.36
CA SER A 440 -18.59 -17.20 -19.94
C SER A 440 -18.60 -18.72 -19.70
#